data_AF-A0A925IZB0-F1
#
_entry.id   AF-A0A925IZB0-F1
#
_cell.length_a   1.000
_cell.length_b   1.000
_cell.length_c   1.000
_cell.angle_alpha   90.00
_cell.angle_beta   90.00
_cell.angle_gamma   90.00
#
_symmetry.space_group_name_H-M   'P 1'
#
loop_
_entity.id
_entity.type
_entity.pdbx_description
1 polymer ?
#
loop_
_entity_poly.entity_id
_entity_poly.type
_entity_poly.pdbx_seq_one_letter_code
_entity_poly.pdbx_strand_id
1 'polypeptide(L)'
;MSLRDLFDAVARNPSGYLFFLLLVPALTVVVNAWSGRTAEEIWRWRFVYAGLVYAACIPGVFALTLNVYLFLFERQSVWTMNLVTQVLPVLTMAGTLLLIRRKIPFSHVPGFGKIGNFLTLIAAVIGVFWFVDRLRLVAITYVPFGYILVGFVALLVLIRVAWSRLF
;
A
#
# COMPACT_ATOMS: atom_id res chain seq x y z
N MET A 1 9.43 -17.86 -14.48
CA MET A 1 9.79 -17.06 -13.30
C MET A 1 8.52 -16.41 -12.77
N SER A 2 8.05 -16.89 -11.62
CA SER A 2 6.95 -16.30 -10.85
C SER A 2 7.45 -15.10 -10.02
N LEU A 3 6.53 -14.30 -9.46
CA LEU A 3 6.90 -13.27 -8.48
C LEU A 3 7.62 -13.88 -7.27
N ARG A 4 7.21 -15.08 -6.85
CA ARG A 4 7.87 -15.84 -5.79
C ARG A 4 9.32 -16.17 -6.16
N ASP A 5 9.54 -16.65 -7.38
CA ASP A 5 10.90 -16.97 -7.87
C ASP A 5 11.81 -15.73 -7.87
N LEU A 6 11.24 -14.55 -8.17
CA LEU A 6 11.97 -13.28 -8.13
C LEU A 6 12.33 -12.87 -6.70
N PHE A 7 11.39 -12.99 -5.75
CA PHE A 7 11.68 -12.76 -4.34
C PHE A 7 12.72 -13.75 -3.80
N ASP A 8 12.65 -15.02 -4.19
CA ASP A 8 13.61 -16.05 -3.79
C ASP A 8 14.99 -15.83 -4.43
N ALA A 9 15.05 -15.29 -5.65
CA ALA A 9 16.30 -14.88 -6.28
C ALA A 9 16.95 -13.70 -5.55
N VAL A 10 16.16 -12.68 -5.19
CA VAL A 10 16.63 -11.53 -4.41
C VAL A 10 17.02 -11.95 -2.99
N ALA A 11 16.26 -12.85 -2.36
CA ALA A 11 16.54 -13.36 -1.02
C ALA A 11 17.81 -14.23 -0.97
N ARG A 12 18.14 -14.93 -2.08
CA ARG A 12 19.38 -15.72 -2.18
C ARG A 12 20.64 -14.85 -2.21
N ASN A 13 20.58 -13.66 -2.80
CA ASN A 13 21.70 -12.71 -2.84
C ASN A 13 21.22 -11.30 -2.44
N PRO A 14 20.93 -11.07 -1.16
CA PRO A 14 20.30 -9.83 -0.71
C PRO A 14 21.26 -8.65 -0.68
N SER A 15 22.57 -8.87 -0.82
CA SER A 15 23.62 -7.85 -0.66
C SER A 15 23.41 -6.63 -1.56
N GLY A 16 23.12 -6.82 -2.84
CA GLY A 16 22.89 -5.71 -3.79
C GLY A 16 21.63 -4.92 -3.44
N TYR A 17 20.56 -5.60 -3.06
CA TYR A 17 19.30 -4.97 -2.67
C TYR A 17 19.39 -4.22 -1.34
N LEU A 18 20.03 -4.84 -0.35
CA LEU A 18 20.35 -4.22 0.94
C LEU A 18 21.21 -2.99 0.77
N PHE A 19 22.26 -3.08 -0.06
CA PHE A 19 23.13 -1.95 -0.36
C PHE A 19 22.32 -0.80 -0.96
N PHE A 20 21.48 -1.06 -1.95
CA PHE A 20 20.59 -0.03 -2.50
C PHE A 20 19.67 0.58 -1.43
N LEU A 21 18.98 -0.24 -0.64
CA LEU A 21 18.05 0.23 0.40
C LEU A 21 18.72 1.03 1.53
N LEU A 22 19.98 0.75 1.84
CA LEU A 22 20.76 1.50 2.83
C LEU A 22 21.42 2.74 2.21
N LEU A 23 21.79 2.67 0.93
CA LEU A 23 22.40 3.76 0.20
C LEU A 23 21.44 4.96 0.08
N VAL A 24 20.16 4.74 -0.20
CA VAL A 24 19.19 5.84 -0.36
C VAL A 24 19.07 6.73 0.90
N PRO A 25 18.86 6.19 2.13
CA PRO A 25 18.85 6.99 3.34
C PRO A 25 20.23 7.57 3.66
N ALA A 26 21.32 6.83 3.40
CA ALA A 26 22.67 7.36 3.59
C ALA A 26 22.93 8.59 2.71
N LEU A 27 22.60 8.53 1.42
CA LEU A 27 22.67 9.66 0.50
C LEU A 27 21.78 10.81 0.94
N THR A 28 20.60 10.50 1.47
CA THR A 28 19.70 11.54 2.02
C THR A 28 20.36 12.28 3.18
N VAL A 29 21.06 11.59 4.08
CA VAL A 29 21.82 12.21 5.17
C VAL A 29 22.97 13.07 4.63
N VAL A 30 23.72 12.57 3.66
CA VAL A 30 24.83 13.32 3.03
C VAL A 30 24.32 14.59 2.33
N VAL A 31 23.27 14.48 1.52
CA VAL A 31 22.65 15.62 0.83
C VAL A 31 22.08 16.61 1.84
N ASN A 32 21.46 16.14 2.93
CA ASN A 32 20.99 17.02 4.01
C ASN A 32 22.13 17.76 4.74
N ALA A 33 23.30 17.15 4.86
CA ALA A 33 24.47 17.79 5.44
C ALA A 33 25.07 18.85 4.49
N TRP A 34 25.05 18.59 3.18
CA TRP A 34 25.63 19.46 2.15
C TRP A 34 24.70 20.55 1.61
N SER A 35 23.38 20.39 1.73
CA SER A 35 22.40 21.32 1.14
C SER A 35 22.34 22.70 1.78
N GLY A 36 23.24 23.00 2.72
CA GLY A 36 23.31 24.28 3.40
C GLY A 36 22.23 24.43 4.48
N ARG A 37 22.08 25.66 4.95
CA ARG A 37 21.10 26.03 5.99
C ARG A 37 20.09 27.08 5.50
N THR A 38 20.36 27.73 4.39
CA THR A 38 19.48 28.77 3.83
C THR A 38 18.47 28.17 2.87
N ALA A 39 17.30 28.81 2.74
CA ALA A 39 16.24 28.34 1.86
C ALA A 39 16.67 28.31 0.38
N GLU A 40 17.49 29.26 -0.07
CA GLU A 40 17.97 29.35 -1.45
C GLU A 40 18.94 28.24 -1.81
N GLU A 41 19.87 27.90 -0.92
CA GLU A 41 20.81 26.79 -1.11
C GLU A 41 20.04 25.47 -1.21
N ILE A 42 19.13 25.24 -0.26
CA ILE A 42 18.31 24.04 -0.18
C ILE A 42 17.44 23.86 -1.44
N TRP A 43 16.91 24.96 -1.99
CA TRP A 43 16.07 24.96 -3.20
C TRP A 43 16.81 24.48 -4.47
N ARG A 44 18.13 24.69 -4.56
CA ARG A 44 18.95 24.16 -5.67
C ARG A 44 18.98 22.64 -5.69
N TRP A 45 18.89 22.00 -4.52
CA TRP A 45 18.93 20.55 -4.36
C TRP A 45 17.58 19.86 -4.58
N ARG A 46 16.50 20.59 -4.90
CA ARG A 46 15.15 20.01 -4.98
C ARG A 46 15.02 18.82 -5.94
N PHE A 47 15.77 18.83 -7.04
CA PHE A 47 15.74 17.73 -8.02
C PHE A 47 16.44 16.48 -7.50
N VAL A 48 17.52 16.66 -6.72
CA VAL A 48 18.20 15.55 -6.04
C VAL A 48 17.28 14.96 -4.97
N TYR A 49 16.60 15.81 -4.19
CA TYR A 49 15.59 15.36 -3.24
C TYR A 49 14.45 14.60 -3.92
N ALA A 50 13.95 15.07 -5.07
CA ALA A 50 12.93 14.34 -5.82
C ALA A 50 13.45 12.96 -6.26
N GLY A 51 14.66 12.86 -6.81
CA GLY A 51 15.27 11.59 -7.18
C GLY A 51 15.36 10.61 -6.00
N LEU A 52 15.79 11.08 -4.83
CA LEU A 52 15.87 10.26 -3.60
C LEU A 52 14.49 9.82 -3.12
N VAL A 53 13.50 10.70 -3.16
CA VAL A 53 12.11 10.35 -2.83
C VAL A 53 11.61 9.23 -3.75
N TYR A 54 11.75 9.38 -5.07
CA TYR A 54 11.30 8.35 -6.02
C TYR A 54 12.06 7.03 -5.82
N ALA A 55 13.38 7.07 -5.61
CA ALA A 55 14.20 5.89 -5.35
C ALA A 55 13.77 5.12 -4.10
N ALA A 56 13.31 5.81 -3.05
CA ALA A 56 12.80 5.18 -1.84
C ALA A 56 11.33 4.75 -1.96
N CYS A 57 10.49 5.57 -2.57
CA CYS A 57 9.06 5.34 -2.67
C CYS A 57 8.70 4.18 -3.61
N ILE A 58 9.40 3.99 -4.74
CA ILE A 58 9.08 2.90 -5.67
C ILE A 58 9.15 1.52 -4.98
N PRO A 59 10.28 1.11 -4.36
CA PRO A 59 10.34 -0.17 -3.65
C PRO A 59 9.49 -0.20 -2.39
N GLY A 60 9.35 0.93 -1.67
CA GLY A 60 8.55 1.01 -0.45
C GLY A 60 7.05 0.83 -0.70
N VAL A 61 6.50 1.53 -1.69
CA VAL A 61 5.08 1.43 -2.08
C VAL A 61 4.76 0.05 -2.64
N PHE A 62 5.68 -0.53 -3.45
CA PHE A 62 5.51 -1.88 -3.96
C PHE A 62 5.44 -2.91 -2.81
N ALA A 63 6.40 -2.88 -1.88
CA ALA A 63 6.41 -3.76 -0.72
C ALA A 63 5.15 -3.57 0.15
N LEU A 64 4.74 -2.32 0.39
CA LEU A 64 3.53 -2.02 1.17
C LEU A 64 2.27 -2.60 0.51
N THR A 65 2.08 -2.33 -0.79
CA THR A 65 0.92 -2.80 -1.56
C THR A 65 0.87 -4.32 -1.57
N LEU A 66 2.00 -4.98 -1.80
CA LEU A 66 2.10 -6.43 -1.82
C LEU A 66 1.76 -7.04 -0.45
N ASN A 67 2.30 -6.47 0.63
CA ASN A 67 1.99 -6.94 1.98
C ASN A 67 0.51 -6.80 2.33
N VAL A 68 -0.10 -5.66 1.97
CA VAL A 68 -1.52 -5.44 2.18
C VAL A 68 -2.33 -6.47 1.40
N TYR A 69 -1.95 -6.77 0.16
CA TYR A 69 -2.60 -7.81 -0.64
C TYR A 69 -2.47 -9.21 -0.01
N LEU A 70 -1.24 -9.65 0.29
CA LEU A 70 -0.95 -10.96 0.86
C LEU A 70 -1.64 -11.15 2.23
N PHE A 71 -1.73 -10.09 3.02
CA PHE A 71 -2.35 -10.13 4.34
C PHE A 71 -3.88 -10.12 4.27
N LEU A 72 -4.46 -9.21 3.49
CA LEU A 72 -5.92 -9.02 3.45
C LEU A 72 -6.64 -10.11 2.63
N PHE A 73 -6.07 -10.52 1.50
CA PHE A 73 -6.71 -11.45 0.56
C PHE A 73 -6.19 -12.88 0.71
N GLU A 74 -4.86 -13.08 0.73
CA GLU A 74 -4.27 -14.41 0.85
C GLU A 74 -4.15 -14.91 2.29
N ARG A 75 -4.35 -14.03 3.28
CA ARG A 75 -4.21 -14.31 4.72
C ARG A 75 -2.87 -14.97 5.06
N GLN A 76 -1.82 -14.56 4.36
CA GLN A 76 -0.48 -15.11 4.60
C GLN A 76 -0.03 -14.79 6.03
N SER A 77 0.54 -15.79 6.69
CA SER A 77 1.07 -15.63 8.03
C SER A 77 2.27 -14.68 8.05
N VAL A 78 2.23 -13.70 8.97
CA VAL A 78 3.32 -12.75 9.23
C VAL A 78 4.62 -13.45 9.60
N TRP A 79 4.56 -14.69 10.10
CA TRP A 79 5.74 -15.49 10.43
C TRP A 79 6.55 -15.94 9.22
N THR A 80 5.94 -16.00 8.03
CA THR A 80 6.61 -16.40 6.78
C THR A 80 7.11 -15.20 5.97
N MET A 81 6.99 -14.01 6.53
CA MET A 81 7.26 -12.74 5.89
C MET A 81 8.78 -12.53 5.78
N ASN A 82 9.27 -12.22 4.59
CA ASN A 82 10.69 -11.92 4.40
C ASN A 82 10.96 -10.47 4.80
N LEU A 83 11.65 -10.27 5.93
CA LEU A 83 11.92 -8.94 6.47
C LEU A 83 12.71 -8.04 5.51
N VAL A 84 13.63 -8.61 4.72
CA VAL A 84 14.49 -7.84 3.82
C VAL A 84 13.71 -7.31 2.63
N THR A 85 12.84 -8.13 2.02
CA THR A 85 12.14 -7.74 0.79
C THR A 85 10.77 -7.12 1.04
N GLN A 86 10.19 -7.32 2.23
CA GLN A 86 8.84 -6.87 2.54
C GLN A 86 8.79 -5.77 3.60
N VAL A 87 9.63 -5.81 4.65
CA VAL A 87 9.61 -4.82 5.75
C VAL A 87 10.61 -3.70 5.51
N LEU A 88 11.85 -4.06 5.20
CA LEU A 88 12.96 -3.13 5.04
C LEU A 88 12.69 -2.00 4.02
N PRO A 89 12.05 -2.25 2.85
CA PRO A 89 11.80 -1.19 1.88
C PRO A 89 10.83 -0.14 2.41
N VAL A 90 9.84 -0.57 3.21
CA VAL A 90 8.88 0.32 3.86
C VAL A 90 9.58 1.18 4.92
N LEU A 91 10.48 0.57 5.71
CA LEU A 91 11.30 1.31 6.69
C LEU A 91 12.26 2.29 6.02
N THR A 92 12.92 1.88 4.93
CA THR A 92 13.79 2.76 4.13
C THR A 92 13.01 3.95 3.58
N MET A 93 11.81 3.72 3.02
CA MET A 93 10.93 4.77 2.54
C MET A 93 10.51 5.73 3.66
N ALA A 94 10.05 5.21 4.81
CA ALA A 94 9.67 6.04 5.93
C ALA A 94 10.85 6.88 6.45
N GLY A 95 12.02 6.25 6.62
CA GLY A 95 13.24 6.91 7.08
C GLY A 95 13.72 8.02 6.15
N THR A 96 13.80 7.75 4.84
CA THR A 96 14.20 8.74 3.83
C THR A 96 13.22 9.91 3.78
N LEU A 97 11.91 9.65 3.75
CA LEU A 97 10.90 10.71 3.75
C LEU A 97 10.98 11.57 5.02
N LEU A 98 11.13 10.96 6.20
CA LEU A 98 11.27 11.69 7.46
C LEU A 98 12.52 12.58 7.47
N LEU A 99 13.64 12.09 6.93
CA LEU A 99 14.88 12.87 6.81
C LEU A 99 14.72 14.05 5.86
N ILE A 100 14.03 13.89 4.73
CA ILE A 100 13.80 14.97 3.76
C ILE A 100 12.84 16.01 4.32
N ARG A 101 11.75 15.57 4.99
CA ARG A 101 10.73 16.46 5.59
C ARG A 101 11.32 17.43 6.61
N ARG A 102 12.42 17.05 7.27
CA ARG A 102 13.12 17.91 8.24
C ARG A 102 13.83 19.11 7.58
N LYS A 103 14.17 19.02 6.30
CA LYS A 103 14.91 20.06 5.57
C LYS A 103 14.05 20.85 4.59
N ILE A 104 13.14 20.16 3.88
CA ILE A 104 12.28 20.79 2.87
C ILE A 104 10.83 20.34 3.09
N PRO A 105 9.87 21.28 3.10
CA PRO A 105 8.46 20.92 3.03
C PRO A 105 8.16 20.22 1.69
N PHE A 106 7.49 19.07 1.72
CA PHE A 106 7.25 18.25 0.53
C PHE A 106 6.51 18.95 -0.61
N SER A 107 5.78 20.04 -0.34
CA SER A 107 5.18 20.89 -1.37
C SER A 107 6.20 21.49 -2.34
N HIS A 108 7.47 21.62 -1.92
CA HIS A 108 8.55 22.18 -2.72
C HIS A 108 9.34 21.10 -3.48
N VAL A 109 9.08 19.81 -3.22
CA VAL A 109 9.70 18.70 -3.92
C VAL A 109 8.93 18.43 -5.22
N PRO A 110 9.56 18.59 -6.40
CA PRO A 110 8.86 18.42 -7.66
C PRO A 110 8.34 16.98 -7.81
N GLY A 111 7.07 16.84 -8.16
CA GLY A 111 6.43 15.54 -8.37
C GLY A 111 5.92 14.82 -7.12
N PHE A 112 6.21 15.32 -5.91
CA PHE A 112 5.76 14.66 -4.66
C PHE A 112 4.23 14.51 -4.58
N GLY A 113 3.48 15.53 -5.01
CA GLY A 113 2.02 15.46 -5.06
C GLY A 113 1.48 14.32 -5.92
N LYS A 114 2.22 13.92 -6.98
CA LYS A 114 1.83 12.77 -7.81
C LYS A 114 1.97 11.44 -7.04
N ILE A 115 3.01 11.30 -6.21
CA ILE A 115 3.23 10.10 -5.38
C ILE A 115 2.13 10.00 -4.32
N GLY A 116 1.82 11.11 -3.65
CA GLY A 116 0.73 11.17 -2.68
C GLY A 116 -0.61 10.78 -3.30
N ASN A 117 -0.96 11.38 -4.45
CA ASN A 117 -2.20 11.06 -5.16
C ASN A 117 -2.24 9.60 -5.63
N PHE A 118 -1.12 9.07 -6.11
CA PHE A 118 -1.02 7.67 -6.52
C PHE A 118 -1.23 6.72 -5.33
N LEU A 119 -0.60 7.00 -4.19
CA LEU A 119 -0.80 6.26 -2.95
C LEU A 119 -2.26 6.29 -2.47
N THR A 120 -2.92 7.45 -2.52
CA THR A 120 -4.33 7.55 -2.16
C THR A 120 -5.22 6.76 -3.10
N LEU A 121 -4.89 6.73 -4.40
CA LEU A 121 -5.62 5.93 -5.38
C LEU A 121 -5.44 4.43 -5.14
N ILE A 122 -4.20 3.98 -4.89
CA ILE A 122 -3.94 2.58 -4.51
C ILE A 122 -4.72 2.22 -3.26
N ALA A 123 -4.65 3.05 -2.21
CA ALA A 123 -5.36 2.80 -0.96
C ALA A 123 -6.88 2.75 -1.16
N ALA A 124 -7.44 3.63 -2.00
CA ALA A 124 -8.85 3.61 -2.35
C ALA A 124 -9.24 2.32 -3.09
N VAL A 125 -8.47 1.91 -4.10
CA VAL A 125 -8.72 0.68 -4.86
C VAL A 125 -8.63 -0.56 -3.98
N ILE A 126 -7.59 -0.66 -3.14
CA ILE A 126 -7.45 -1.76 -2.17
C ILE A 126 -8.61 -1.74 -1.18
N GLY A 127 -9.01 -0.56 -0.68
CA GLY A 127 -10.14 -0.43 0.23
C GLY A 127 -11.45 -0.93 -0.38
N VAL A 128 -11.71 -0.60 -1.66
CA VAL A 128 -12.84 -1.12 -2.41
C VAL A 128 -12.75 -2.64 -2.57
N PHE A 129 -11.62 -3.17 -3.00
CA PHE A 129 -11.44 -4.62 -3.15
C PHE A 129 -11.59 -5.36 -1.82
N TRP A 130 -11.06 -4.81 -0.74
CA TRP A 130 -11.21 -5.38 0.59
C TRP A 130 -12.68 -5.38 1.04
N PHE A 131 -13.41 -4.30 0.77
CA PHE A 131 -14.84 -4.23 1.04
C PHE A 131 -15.64 -5.26 0.24
N VAL A 132 -15.32 -5.43 -1.05
CA VAL A 132 -15.93 -6.42 -1.93
C VAL A 132 -15.67 -7.86 -1.45
N ASP A 133 -14.41 -8.16 -1.09
CA ASP A 133 -14.01 -9.46 -0.55
C ASP A 133 -14.74 -9.77 0.77
N ARG A 134 -14.78 -8.79 1.69
CA ARG A 134 -15.39 -8.95 3.01
C ARG A 134 -16.91 -9.05 2.96
N LEU A 135 -17.56 -8.33 2.05
CA LEU A 135 -19.00 -8.41 1.84
C LEU A 135 -19.43 -9.74 1.22
N ARG A 136 -18.48 -10.61 0.82
CA ARG A 136 -18.77 -11.80 0.01
C ARG A 136 -19.74 -11.42 -1.11
N LEU A 137 -19.44 -10.36 -1.89
CA LEU A 137 -20.26 -10.06 -3.07
C LEU A 137 -20.14 -11.15 -4.16
N VAL A 138 -19.30 -12.17 -3.93
CA VAL A 138 -19.31 -13.46 -4.63
C VAL A 138 -20.50 -14.35 -4.21
N ALA A 139 -21.06 -14.16 -3.01
CA ALA A 139 -22.28 -14.82 -2.56
C ALA A 139 -23.57 -14.25 -3.17
N ILE A 140 -23.53 -13.11 -3.88
CA ILE A 140 -24.66 -12.74 -4.74
C ILE A 140 -24.69 -13.64 -5.99
N THR A 141 -23.55 -14.19 -6.41
CA THR A 141 -23.47 -15.07 -7.60
C THR A 141 -23.69 -16.55 -7.27
N TYR A 142 -23.65 -16.95 -6.00
CA TYR A 142 -23.85 -18.35 -5.58
C TYR A 142 -24.98 -18.55 -4.57
N VAL A 143 -26.02 -17.71 -4.63
CA VAL A 143 -27.31 -18.06 -4.03
C VAL A 143 -28.18 -18.58 -5.16
N PRO A 144 -28.50 -19.89 -5.21
CA PRO A 144 -29.46 -20.42 -6.17
C PRO A 144 -30.72 -19.56 -6.14
N PHE A 145 -31.19 -19.13 -7.31
CA PHE A 145 -32.37 -18.27 -7.45
C PHE A 145 -33.57 -18.75 -6.60
N GLY A 146 -33.66 -20.07 -6.36
CA GLY A 146 -34.64 -20.67 -5.46
C GLY A 146 -34.63 -20.14 -4.02
N TYR A 147 -33.48 -19.86 -3.41
CA TYR A 147 -33.44 -19.33 -2.04
C TYR A 147 -33.92 -17.87 -1.96
N ILE A 148 -33.68 -17.08 -3.01
CA ILE A 148 -34.23 -15.72 -3.13
C ILE A 148 -35.74 -15.78 -3.27
N LEU A 149 -36.25 -16.70 -4.11
CA LEU A 149 -37.69 -16.92 -4.29
C LEU A 149 -38.36 -17.39 -2.99
N VAL A 150 -37.75 -18.31 -2.25
CA VAL A 150 -38.25 -18.79 -0.95
C VAL A 150 -38.27 -17.67 0.08
N GLY A 151 -37.21 -16.85 0.14
CA GLY A 151 -37.17 -15.67 1.03
C GLY A 151 -38.27 -14.66 0.70
N PHE A 152 -38.50 -14.39 -0.58
CA PHE A 152 -39.55 -13.49 -1.04
C PHE A 152 -40.97 -14.00 -0.71
N VAL A 153 -41.23 -15.29 -0.95
CA VAL A 153 -42.52 -15.92 -0.60
C VAL A 153 -42.72 -15.96 0.91
N ALA A 154 -41.70 -16.31 1.69
CA ALA A 154 -41.77 -16.33 3.16
C ALA A 154 -42.07 -14.93 3.72
N LEU A 155 -41.48 -13.88 3.15
CA LEU A 155 -41.75 -12.49 3.53
C LEU A 155 -43.22 -12.10 3.25
N LEU A 156 -43.74 -12.44 2.06
CA LEU A 156 -45.15 -12.18 1.72
C LEU A 156 -46.12 -12.90 2.65
N VAL A 157 -45.82 -14.15 3.02
CA VAL A 157 -46.63 -14.92 3.97
C VAL A 157 -46.57 -14.29 5.37
N LEU A 158 -45.39 -13.90 5.84
CA LEU A 158 -45.23 -13.23 7.13
C LEU A 158 -46.02 -11.92 7.19
N ILE A 159 -45.95 -11.10 6.16
CA ILE A 159 -46.72 -9.84 6.07
C ILE A 159 -48.22 -10.14 6.06
N ARG A 160 -48.67 -11.14 5.29
CA ARG A 160 -50.08 -11.52 5.22
C ARG A 160 -50.61 -12.01 6.57
N VAL A 161 -49.85 -12.84 7.27
CA VAL A 161 -50.21 -13.36 8.61
C VAL A 161 -50.18 -12.25 9.66
N ALA A 162 -49.20 -11.35 9.60
CA ALA A 162 -49.11 -10.21 10.51
C ALA A 162 -50.31 -9.27 10.35
N TRP A 163 -50.72 -8.99 9.10
CA TRP A 163 -51.89 -8.14 8.83
C TRP A 163 -53.21 -8.79 9.25
N SER A 164 -53.39 -10.11 9.06
CA SER A 164 -54.59 -10.81 9.50
C SER A 164 -54.70 -11.01 11.03
N ARG A 165 -53.64 -10.67 11.77
CA ARG A 165 -53.63 -10.71 13.25
C ARG A 165 -53.78 -9.32 13.88
N LEU A 166 -53.56 -8.27 13.09
CA LEU A 166 -53.64 -6.87 13.51
C LEU A 166 -54.92 -6.16 13.06
N PHE A 167 -55.61 -6.70 12.04
CA PHE A 167 -56.97 -6.34 11.59
C PHE A 167 -57.87 -7.57 11.66
#